data_AF-A0A916NG56-F1
#
_entry.id   AF-A0A916NG56-F1
#
_cell.length_a   1.000
_cell.length_b   1.000
_cell.length_c   1.000
_cell.angle_alpha   90.00
_cell.angle_beta   90.00
_cell.angle_gamma   90.00
#
_symmetry.space_group_name_H-M   'P 1'
#
loop_
_entity.id
_entity.type
_entity.pdbx_description
1 polymer ?
#
loop_
_entity_poly.entity_id
_entity_poly.type
_entity_poly.pdbx_seq_one_letter_code
_entity_poly.pdbx_strand_id
1 'polypeptide(L)'
;MRDFERLMQPLNMDTPSEEEGMALDWGEHEFGTHRYHVHRLVEASIQRLGRMEKAAVLGAGNHGDVDLPGLGLQFQQVSVMDSEDNMLQEWLETADGMALHRIKSLTGIDYTRLDQISFYETYEEMLLSGAAAGEVTGYLRDCAFQVRLHETMPHVKKSFSLVVSSGVHTQLFYLYALTQFYSHMGRYSEPEVRQIMEALAYLRNSLVTDYNQFLLSLVKPDGRVTAWTEVIVLDEEKQWIAEELYRLETEGERRRFLFESFGKYGLEAAVLGLKDLHDKLRPEQQLFHCWVWHMDSGKACIVAGISGLPRT
;
A
#
# COMPACT_ATOMS: atom_id res chain seq x y z
N MET A 1 -25.51 1.71 5.20
CA MET A 1 -25.38 3.14 5.61
C MET A 1 -25.07 3.17 7.10
N ARG A 2 -23.81 3.39 7.48
CA ARG A 2 -23.35 3.72 8.85
C ARG A 2 -21.86 4.11 8.85
N ASP A 3 -21.63 5.29 9.42
CA ASP A 3 -20.49 5.83 10.17
C ASP A 3 -19.09 5.83 9.53
N PHE A 4 -18.76 6.96 8.87
CA PHE A 4 -17.38 7.46 8.79
C PHE A 4 -17.15 8.28 10.07
N GLU A 5 -16.77 7.62 11.17
CA GLU A 5 -16.51 8.35 12.42
C GLU A 5 -15.53 9.51 12.18
N ARG A 6 -15.88 10.70 12.69
CA ARG A 6 -15.07 11.92 12.64
C ARG A 6 -13.62 11.63 13.05
N LEU A 7 -12.72 11.50 12.08
CA LEU A 7 -11.26 11.45 12.35
C LEU A 7 -10.51 12.67 11.82
N MET A 8 -11.14 13.56 11.06
CA MET A 8 -10.52 14.82 10.63
C MET A 8 -11.05 15.96 11.54
N GLN A 9 -10.35 16.21 12.65
CA GLN A 9 -10.54 17.40 13.49
C GLN A 9 -9.44 18.44 13.21
N PRO A 10 -9.68 19.74 13.48
CA PRO A 10 -8.77 20.82 13.10
C PRO A 10 -7.38 20.66 13.73
N LEU A 11 -6.36 21.10 12.99
CA LEU A 11 -4.97 21.18 13.44
C LEU A 11 -4.86 21.97 14.75
N ASN A 12 -4.66 21.27 15.87
CA ASN A 12 -4.15 21.88 17.10
C ASN A 12 -2.63 21.68 17.10
N MET A 13 -1.91 22.75 16.80
CA MET A 13 -0.45 22.80 16.82
C MET A 13 0.05 23.08 18.24
N ASP A 14 -0.20 22.18 19.19
CA ASP A 14 0.44 22.24 20.50
C ASP A 14 1.58 21.23 20.52
N THR A 15 2.82 21.74 20.52
CA THR A 15 4.05 20.96 20.59
C THR A 15 4.19 20.33 21.99
N PRO A 16 4.33 19.00 22.13
CA PRO A 16 4.64 18.41 23.42
C PRO A 16 6.09 18.71 23.81
N SER A 17 6.29 19.04 25.08
CA SER A 17 7.60 19.22 25.71
C SER A 17 8.40 17.92 25.71
N GLU A 18 9.64 17.99 25.25
CA GLU A 18 10.67 16.96 25.39
C GLU A 18 10.94 16.72 26.88
N GLU A 19 10.59 15.54 27.41
CA GLU A 19 11.28 14.81 28.49
C GLU A 19 10.38 13.69 29.04
N GLU A 20 10.41 12.51 28.42
CA GLU A 20 10.15 11.21 29.07
C GLU A 20 10.67 10.12 28.11
N GLY A 21 11.41 9.13 28.63
CA GLY A 21 12.21 8.19 27.83
C GLY A 21 11.45 7.62 26.63
N MET A 22 12.00 7.81 25.42
CA MET A 22 11.34 7.60 24.13
C MET A 22 10.83 6.16 23.94
N ALA A 23 9.67 5.84 24.53
CA ALA A 23 8.81 4.80 24.01
C ALA A 23 8.28 5.29 22.66
N LEU A 24 8.52 4.52 21.60
CA LEU A 24 8.01 4.85 20.27
C LEU A 24 6.48 4.93 20.33
N ASP A 25 5.89 6.08 20.02
CA ASP A 25 4.44 6.19 19.89
C ASP A 25 3.97 5.55 18.58
N TRP A 26 3.14 4.53 18.71
CA TRP A 26 2.55 3.78 17.60
C TRP A 26 1.26 4.42 17.07
N GLY A 27 1.07 5.71 17.36
CA GLY A 27 -0.13 6.47 17.00
C GLY A 27 -1.23 6.42 18.07
N GLU A 28 -0.89 6.07 19.31
CA GLU A 28 -1.82 6.07 20.44
C GLU A 28 -2.00 7.47 21.04
N HIS A 29 -0.96 8.33 20.97
CA HIS A 29 -0.92 9.61 21.68
C HIS A 29 -0.83 10.82 20.73
N GLU A 30 -0.20 10.69 19.56
CA GLU A 30 -0.07 11.76 18.57
C GLU A 30 -1.28 11.83 17.61
N PHE A 31 -2.32 12.53 18.06
CA PHE A 31 -3.54 12.75 17.28
C PHE A 31 -3.25 13.45 15.92
N GLY A 32 -3.88 12.95 14.85
CA GLY A 32 -3.80 13.57 13.51
C GLY A 32 -2.55 13.21 12.69
N THR A 33 -1.67 12.36 13.22
CA THR A 33 -0.52 11.84 12.47
C THR A 33 -0.92 10.71 11.53
N HIS A 34 -0.02 10.36 10.59
CA HIS A 34 -0.22 9.21 9.70
C HIS A 34 -0.42 7.91 10.49
N ARG A 35 0.44 7.67 11.49
CA ARG A 35 0.35 6.49 12.36
C ARG A 35 -0.98 6.42 13.10
N TYR A 36 -1.46 7.53 13.64
CA TYR A 36 -2.78 7.59 14.27
C TYR A 36 -3.89 7.11 13.32
N HIS A 37 -3.92 7.63 12.08
CA HIS A 37 -4.95 7.24 11.12
C HIS A 37 -4.83 5.78 10.67
N VAL A 38 -3.61 5.28 10.48
CA VAL A 38 -3.34 3.87 10.18
C VAL A 38 -3.81 2.98 11.33
N HIS A 39 -3.40 3.29 12.56
CA HIS A 39 -3.80 2.58 13.76
C HIS A 39 -5.32 2.50 13.88
N ARG A 40 -6.04 3.62 13.76
CA ARG A 40 -7.51 3.67 13.81
C ARG A 40 -8.17 2.83 12.73
N LEU A 41 -7.65 2.84 11.50
CA LEU A 41 -8.17 2.02 10.41
C LEU A 41 -7.97 0.52 10.67
N VAL A 42 -6.78 0.14 11.15
CA VAL A 42 -6.43 -1.25 11.49
C VAL A 42 -7.28 -1.74 12.68
N GLU A 43 -7.36 -0.95 13.75
CA GLU A 43 -8.15 -1.25 14.94
C GLU A 43 -9.63 -1.43 14.61
N ALA A 44 -10.22 -0.51 13.84
CA ALA A 44 -11.61 -0.61 13.40
C ALA A 44 -11.87 -1.87 12.53
N SER A 45 -10.86 -2.33 11.79
CA SER A 45 -10.91 -3.60 11.06
C SER A 45 -10.91 -4.79 12.03
N ILE A 46 -10.03 -4.78 13.03
CA ILE A 46 -9.88 -5.85 14.03
C ILE A 46 -11.16 -6.01 14.86
N GLN A 47 -11.77 -4.91 15.29
CA GLN A 47 -13.03 -4.92 16.06
C GLN A 47 -14.19 -5.59 15.30
N ARG A 48 -14.08 -5.71 13.97
CA ARG A 48 -15.07 -6.38 13.11
C ARG A 48 -14.73 -7.84 12.81
N LEU A 49 -13.64 -8.38 13.35
CA LEU A 49 -13.26 -9.78 13.19
C LEU A 49 -14.00 -10.66 14.20
N GLY A 50 -14.50 -11.82 13.74
CA GLY A 50 -15.05 -12.83 14.64
C GLY A 50 -13.98 -13.56 15.44
N ARG A 51 -12.77 -13.73 14.88
CA ARG A 51 -11.62 -14.39 15.53
C ARG A 51 -10.30 -13.79 15.09
N MET A 52 -9.44 -13.50 16.05
CA MET A 52 -8.08 -12.95 15.86
C MET A 52 -7.04 -14.08 15.93
N GLU A 53 -6.90 -14.86 14.86
CA GLU A 53 -5.96 -16.00 14.84
C GLU A 53 -4.61 -15.59 14.27
N LYS A 54 -4.52 -15.42 12.95
CA LYS A 54 -3.31 -14.96 12.25
C LYS A 54 -3.54 -13.63 11.56
N ALA A 55 -2.53 -12.75 11.57
CA ALA A 55 -2.48 -11.53 10.79
C ALA A 55 -1.30 -11.58 9.80
N ALA A 56 -1.44 -10.98 8.63
CA ALA A 56 -0.34 -10.68 7.71
C ALA A 56 -0.21 -9.16 7.57
N VAL A 57 1.01 -8.64 7.55
CA VAL A 57 1.32 -7.24 7.25
C VAL A 57 2.30 -7.21 6.09
N LEU A 58 1.92 -6.60 4.97
CA LEU A 58 2.71 -6.51 3.76
C LEU A 58 3.21 -5.07 3.58
N GLY A 59 4.50 -4.92 3.28
CA GLY A 59 5.13 -3.61 3.09
C GLY A 59 5.29 -2.86 4.41
N ALA A 60 5.68 -3.56 5.48
CA ALA A 60 5.89 -2.92 6.78
C ALA A 60 7.14 -2.01 6.77
N GLY A 61 8.04 -2.21 5.80
CA GLY A 61 9.28 -1.46 5.64
C GLY A 61 10.11 -1.53 6.92
N ASN A 62 10.56 -0.36 7.40
CA ASN A 62 11.27 -0.23 8.68
C ASN A 62 10.31 -0.08 9.88
N HIS A 63 9.11 -0.65 9.81
CA HIS A 63 8.15 -0.77 10.92
C HIS A 63 7.59 0.56 11.41
N GLY A 64 7.40 1.50 10.50
CA GLY A 64 6.99 2.87 10.84
C GLY A 64 5.50 3.03 11.11
N ASP A 65 4.62 2.38 10.34
CA ASP A 65 3.22 2.82 10.29
C ASP A 65 2.24 1.89 11.01
N VAL A 66 2.61 0.62 11.18
CA VAL A 66 1.76 -0.41 11.79
C VAL A 66 2.29 -0.80 13.15
N ASP A 67 1.43 -0.75 14.17
CA ASP A 67 1.70 -1.25 15.52
C ASP A 67 1.84 -2.79 15.55
N LEU A 68 3.02 -3.28 15.14
CA LEU A 68 3.35 -4.70 15.17
C LEU A 68 3.32 -5.30 16.58
N PRO A 69 3.87 -4.65 17.64
CA PRO A 69 3.68 -5.10 19.03
C PRO A 69 2.21 -5.32 19.40
N GLY A 70 1.35 -4.34 19.13
CA GLY A 70 -0.08 -4.41 19.44
C GLY A 70 -0.77 -5.55 18.70
N LEU A 71 -0.45 -5.76 17.42
CA LEU A 71 -0.91 -6.93 16.68
C LEU A 71 -0.42 -8.25 17.32
N GLY A 72 0.83 -8.31 17.78
CA GLY A 72 1.40 -9.48 18.46
C GLY A 72 0.67 -9.83 19.76
N LEU A 73 0.16 -8.84 20.48
CA LEU A 73 -0.65 -9.05 21.69
C LEU A 73 -2.03 -9.65 21.35
N GLN A 74 -2.64 -9.22 20.25
CA GLN A 74 -4.02 -9.57 19.88
C GLN A 74 -4.13 -10.87 19.05
N PHE A 75 -3.14 -11.15 18.20
CA PHE A 75 -3.12 -12.32 17.32
C PHE A 75 -2.22 -13.42 17.86
N GLN A 76 -2.49 -14.67 17.49
CA GLN A 76 -1.65 -15.82 17.83
C GLN A 76 -0.35 -15.83 17.01
N GLN A 77 -0.40 -15.28 15.80
CA GLN A 77 0.74 -15.11 14.92
C GLN A 77 0.56 -13.88 14.03
N VAL A 78 1.61 -13.09 13.87
CA VAL A 78 1.72 -11.98 12.91
C VAL A 78 2.83 -12.34 11.93
N SER A 79 2.51 -12.40 10.64
CA SER A 79 3.50 -12.57 9.58
C SER A 79 3.75 -11.24 8.91
N VAL A 80 4.96 -10.72 9.03
CA VAL A 80 5.39 -9.49 8.34
C VAL A 80 6.10 -9.89 7.07
N MET A 81 5.65 -9.35 5.96
CA MET A 81 6.08 -9.67 4.61
C MET A 81 6.63 -8.41 3.97
N ASP A 82 7.82 -8.49 3.39
CA ASP A 82 8.45 -7.38 2.68
C ASP A 82 9.19 -7.82 1.43
N SER A 83 9.29 -6.92 0.46
CA SER A 83 10.04 -7.14 -0.78
C SER A 83 11.55 -6.98 -0.57
N GLU A 84 11.93 -6.13 0.38
CA GLU A 84 13.32 -5.87 0.74
C GLU A 84 13.65 -6.52 2.10
N ASP A 85 14.94 -6.66 2.37
CA ASP A 85 15.37 -7.01 3.72
C ASP A 85 15.01 -5.87 4.66
N ASN A 86 14.37 -6.19 5.78
CA ASN A 86 13.96 -5.22 6.77
C ASN A 86 14.72 -5.42 8.08
N MET A 87 14.86 -4.34 8.83
CA MET A 87 15.47 -4.36 10.16
C MET A 87 14.59 -5.04 11.22
N LEU A 88 13.53 -5.76 10.80
CA LEU A 88 12.57 -6.34 11.75
C LEU A 88 13.26 -7.38 12.62
N GLN A 89 14.12 -8.20 12.03
CA GLN A 89 14.76 -9.27 12.78
C GLN A 89 15.69 -8.69 13.85
N GLU A 90 16.48 -7.67 13.54
CA GLU A 90 17.34 -6.97 14.51
C GLU A 90 16.52 -6.30 15.61
N TRP A 91 15.39 -5.69 15.24
CA TRP A 91 14.48 -5.08 16.20
C TRP A 91 13.78 -6.13 17.10
N LEU A 92 13.36 -7.26 16.54
CA LEU A 92 12.77 -8.38 17.28
C LEU A 92 13.79 -9.06 18.22
N GLU A 93 15.06 -9.09 17.85
CA GLU A 93 16.14 -9.66 18.67
C GLU A 93 16.55 -8.74 19.83
N THR A 94 16.37 -7.42 19.68
CA THR A 94 16.72 -6.42 20.69
C THR A 94 15.57 -6.06 21.62
N ALA A 95 14.33 -6.15 21.14
CA ALA A 95 13.16 -5.91 21.96
C ALA A 95 12.83 -7.15 22.81
N ASP A 96 12.69 -6.98 24.13
CA ASP A 96 12.31 -8.06 25.05
C ASP A 96 10.79 -8.01 25.29
N GLY A 97 10.07 -9.10 25.01
CA GLY A 97 8.62 -9.12 25.16
C GLY A 97 7.92 -10.32 24.53
N MET A 98 6.96 -10.91 25.27
CA MET A 98 6.18 -12.05 24.81
C MET A 98 5.40 -11.81 23.50
N ALA A 99 5.04 -10.56 23.18
CA ALA A 99 4.35 -10.20 21.94
C ALA A 99 5.22 -10.45 20.70
N LEU A 100 6.53 -10.32 20.83
CA LEU A 100 7.49 -10.37 19.72
C LEU A 100 7.70 -11.79 19.21
N HIS A 101 7.60 -12.80 20.08
CA HIS A 101 7.69 -14.22 19.69
C HIS A 101 6.57 -14.67 18.74
N ARG A 102 5.50 -13.89 18.61
CA ARG A 102 4.39 -14.17 17.70
C ARG A 102 4.59 -13.52 16.33
N ILE A 103 5.55 -12.62 16.20
CA ILE A 103 5.87 -11.90 14.96
C ILE A 103 6.93 -12.71 14.19
N LYS A 104 6.69 -12.93 12.90
CA LYS A 104 7.61 -13.63 12.00
C LYS A 104 7.87 -12.78 10.78
N SER A 105 9.14 -12.48 10.50
CA SER A 105 9.54 -11.78 9.28
C SER A 105 9.70 -12.75 8.11
N LEU A 106 9.25 -12.33 6.93
CA LEU A 106 9.48 -12.99 5.64
C LEU A 106 9.88 -11.89 4.64
N THR A 107 11.15 -11.80 4.30
CA THR A 107 11.70 -10.77 3.39
C THR A 107 11.96 -11.35 2.00
N GLY A 108 12.32 -10.49 1.04
CA GLY A 108 12.65 -10.89 -0.33
C GLY A 108 11.45 -11.39 -1.14
N ILE A 109 10.24 -10.93 -0.79
CA ILE A 109 9.01 -11.36 -1.46
C ILE A 109 8.68 -10.40 -2.60
N ASP A 110 8.84 -10.85 -3.84
CA ASP A 110 8.29 -10.10 -4.99
C ASP A 110 6.79 -10.36 -5.13
N TYR A 111 5.98 -9.38 -4.70
CA TYR A 111 4.52 -9.45 -4.81
C TYR A 111 4.01 -9.49 -6.26
N THR A 112 4.82 -9.05 -7.21
CA THR A 112 4.47 -8.99 -8.64
C THR A 112 4.73 -10.32 -9.36
N ARG A 113 5.61 -11.17 -8.81
CA ARG A 113 6.15 -12.40 -9.41
C ARG A 113 7.02 -12.15 -10.65
N LEU A 114 7.50 -10.92 -10.81
CA LEU A 114 8.38 -10.56 -11.93
C LEU A 114 9.74 -11.27 -11.81
N ASP A 115 10.22 -11.50 -10.59
CA ASP A 115 11.35 -12.38 -10.28
C ASP A 115 11.22 -13.79 -10.86
N GLN A 116 10.02 -14.39 -10.81
CA GLN A 116 9.77 -15.77 -11.27
C GLN A 116 9.81 -15.93 -12.79
N ILE A 117 9.83 -14.82 -13.54
CA ILE A 117 9.94 -14.80 -15.00
C ILE A 117 11.21 -14.08 -15.47
N SER A 118 12.20 -13.92 -14.58
CA SER A 118 13.48 -13.22 -14.86
C SER A 118 13.28 -11.82 -15.45
N PHE A 119 12.24 -11.11 -14.98
CA PHE A 119 11.86 -9.83 -15.56
C PHE A 119 12.99 -8.81 -15.55
N TYR A 120 13.58 -8.61 -14.37
CA TYR A 120 14.54 -7.55 -14.11
C TYR A 120 15.79 -7.70 -14.97
N GLU A 121 16.35 -8.91 -15.01
CA GLU A 121 17.54 -9.26 -15.81
C GLU A 121 17.26 -9.11 -17.32
N THR A 122 16.14 -9.67 -17.80
CA THR A 122 15.80 -9.64 -19.23
C THR A 122 15.48 -8.22 -19.69
N TYR A 123 14.75 -7.44 -18.89
CA TYR A 123 14.42 -6.06 -19.23
C TYR A 123 15.67 -5.19 -19.32
N GLU A 124 16.58 -5.30 -18.34
CA GLU A 124 17.87 -4.60 -18.36
C GLU A 124 18.71 -4.99 -19.58
N GLU A 125 18.83 -6.30 -19.87
CA GLU A 125 19.58 -6.79 -21.03
C GLU A 125 19.03 -6.26 -22.37
N MET A 126 17.70 -6.23 -22.54
CA MET A 126 17.06 -5.65 -23.73
C MET A 126 17.40 -4.17 -23.90
N LEU A 127 17.40 -3.39 -22.81
CA LEU A 127 17.75 -1.97 -22.87
C LEU A 127 19.25 -1.76 -23.16
N LEU A 128 20.12 -2.56 -22.53
CA LEU A 128 21.57 -2.50 -22.73
C LEU A 128 21.96 -2.84 -24.17
N SER A 129 21.38 -3.91 -24.72
CA SER A 129 21.61 -4.38 -26.09
C SER A 129 20.99 -3.47 -27.16
N GLY A 130 20.11 -2.54 -26.78
CA GLY A 130 19.45 -1.62 -27.70
C GLY A 130 18.37 -2.30 -28.54
N ALA A 131 17.61 -3.21 -27.94
CA ALA A 131 16.46 -3.85 -28.56
C ALA A 131 15.48 -2.81 -29.15
N ALA A 132 14.81 -3.15 -30.25
CA ALA A 132 13.87 -2.23 -30.87
C ALA A 132 12.68 -1.97 -29.95
N ALA A 133 12.07 -0.79 -30.03
CA ALA A 133 10.95 -0.42 -29.16
C ALA A 133 9.77 -1.40 -29.24
N GLY A 134 9.51 -1.97 -30.42
CA GLY A 134 8.50 -3.00 -30.62
C GLY A 134 8.79 -4.30 -29.84
N GLU A 135 10.06 -4.70 -29.74
CA GLU A 135 10.49 -5.87 -28.98
C GLU A 135 10.31 -5.64 -27.48
N VAL A 136 10.79 -4.50 -26.97
CA VAL A 136 10.61 -4.10 -25.56
C VAL A 136 9.12 -4.04 -25.20
N THR A 137 8.31 -3.41 -26.05
CA THR A 137 6.85 -3.30 -25.86
C THR A 137 6.18 -4.67 -25.85
N GLY A 138 6.55 -5.55 -26.78
CA GLY A 138 6.01 -6.92 -26.86
C GLY A 138 6.32 -7.69 -25.58
N TYR A 139 7.59 -7.67 -25.16
CA TYR A 139 8.04 -8.30 -23.93
C TYR A 139 7.28 -7.83 -22.69
N LEU A 140 7.15 -6.51 -22.48
CA LEU A 140 6.41 -5.94 -21.34
C LEU A 140 4.95 -6.38 -21.29
N ARG A 141 4.30 -6.53 -22.45
CA ARG A 141 2.92 -7.03 -22.54
C ARG A 141 2.85 -8.52 -22.23
N ASP A 142 3.80 -9.30 -22.72
CA ASP A 142 3.88 -10.73 -22.46
C ASP A 142 4.11 -11.03 -20.96
N CYS A 143 4.93 -10.22 -20.28
CA CYS A 143 5.14 -10.32 -18.83
C CYS A 143 3.81 -10.30 -18.05
N ALA A 144 2.85 -9.46 -18.45
CA ALA A 144 1.55 -9.37 -17.77
C ALA A 144 0.75 -10.69 -17.82
N PHE A 145 0.98 -11.52 -18.85
CA PHE A 145 0.37 -12.85 -18.95
C PHE A 145 1.21 -13.91 -18.23
N GLN A 146 2.53 -13.86 -18.37
CA GLN A 146 3.44 -14.85 -17.79
C GLN A 146 3.35 -14.86 -16.26
N VAL A 147 3.38 -13.71 -15.60
CA VAL A 147 3.28 -13.63 -14.12
C VAL A 147 2.01 -14.30 -13.57
N ARG A 148 0.91 -14.35 -14.34
CA ARG A 148 -0.35 -14.97 -13.90
C ARG A 148 -0.29 -16.50 -13.85
N LEU A 149 0.71 -17.11 -14.49
CA LEU A 149 0.97 -18.55 -14.42
C LEU A 149 1.64 -18.95 -13.09
N HIS A 150 2.09 -17.96 -12.32
CA HIS A 150 2.78 -18.13 -11.07
C HIS A 150 1.90 -17.74 -9.88
N GLU A 151 2.08 -18.42 -8.75
CA GLU A 151 1.37 -18.13 -7.50
C GLU A 151 2.34 -17.63 -6.43
N THR A 152 2.04 -16.47 -5.84
CA THR A 152 2.81 -15.92 -4.73
C THR A 152 2.40 -16.64 -3.44
N MET A 153 3.37 -17.26 -2.76
CA MET A 153 3.21 -17.90 -1.45
C MET A 153 1.99 -18.84 -1.32
N PRO A 154 1.88 -19.90 -2.13
CA PRO A 154 0.72 -20.81 -2.11
C PRO A 154 0.47 -21.46 -0.74
N HIS A 155 1.51 -21.66 0.06
CA HIS A 155 1.46 -22.33 1.36
C HIS A 155 0.75 -21.54 2.48
N VAL A 156 0.50 -20.23 2.30
CA VAL A 156 -0.23 -19.38 3.27
C VAL A 156 -1.57 -18.86 2.76
N LYS A 157 -2.04 -19.39 1.63
CA LYS A 157 -3.36 -19.03 1.07
C LYS A 157 -4.47 -19.27 2.10
N LYS A 158 -5.43 -18.34 2.18
CA LYS A 158 -6.59 -18.38 3.08
C LYS A 158 -6.23 -18.67 4.55
N SER A 159 -5.06 -18.20 5.02
CA SER A 159 -4.56 -18.49 6.36
C SER A 159 -4.80 -17.36 7.36
N PHE A 160 -5.10 -16.15 6.89
CA PHE A 160 -5.09 -14.95 7.73
C PHE A 160 -6.49 -14.42 8.02
N SER A 161 -6.73 -14.05 9.27
CA SER A 161 -7.97 -13.38 9.69
C SER A 161 -7.93 -11.89 9.34
N LEU A 162 -6.73 -11.31 9.34
CA LEU A 162 -6.45 -9.95 8.92
C LEU A 162 -5.27 -9.94 7.94
N VAL A 163 -5.42 -9.24 6.83
CA VAL A 163 -4.32 -8.93 5.91
C VAL A 163 -4.21 -7.42 5.82
N VAL A 164 -3.04 -6.88 6.12
CA VAL A 164 -2.74 -5.44 6.11
C VAL A 164 -1.76 -5.17 4.98
N SER A 165 -2.01 -4.15 4.17
CA SER A 165 -1.12 -3.69 3.09
C SER A 165 -0.80 -2.21 3.30
N SER A 166 0.49 -1.91 3.45
CA SER A 166 0.98 -0.57 3.77
C SER A 166 1.68 0.04 2.55
N GLY A 167 1.02 0.96 1.86
CA GLY A 167 1.65 1.79 0.81
C GLY A 167 2.19 1.05 -0.42
N VAL A 168 1.92 -0.26 -0.58
CA VAL A 168 2.62 -1.09 -1.58
C VAL A 168 2.23 -0.77 -3.02
N HIS A 169 0.99 -0.31 -3.28
CA HIS A 169 0.47 -0.11 -4.64
C HIS A 169 1.31 0.83 -5.51
N THR A 170 1.94 1.84 -4.90
CA THR A 170 2.79 2.83 -5.60
C THR A 170 4.24 2.38 -5.73
N GLN A 171 4.64 1.32 -5.02
CA GLN A 171 6.04 0.93 -4.82
C GLN A 171 6.46 -0.34 -5.56
N LEU A 172 5.55 -1.06 -6.23
CA LEU A 172 5.80 -2.38 -6.83
C LEU A 172 7.09 -2.48 -7.69
N PHE A 173 7.00 -2.27 -9.02
CA PHE A 173 8.16 -2.39 -9.92
C PHE A 173 8.37 -1.14 -10.79
N TYR A 174 7.33 -0.32 -10.91
CA TYR A 174 7.21 0.67 -11.98
C TYR A 174 8.30 1.74 -11.88
N LEU A 175 8.61 2.22 -10.67
CA LEU A 175 9.68 3.20 -10.46
C LEU A 175 11.06 2.64 -10.83
N TYR A 176 11.34 1.38 -10.49
CA TYR A 176 12.56 0.70 -10.93
C TYR A 176 12.62 0.64 -12.47
N ALA A 177 11.56 0.15 -13.12
CA ALA A 177 11.55 -0.03 -14.57
C ALA A 177 11.68 1.31 -15.33
N LEU A 178 11.07 2.38 -14.80
CA LEU A 178 11.23 3.74 -15.33
C LEU A 178 12.66 4.26 -15.17
N THR A 179 13.28 4.04 -14.01
CA THR A 179 14.65 4.49 -13.73
C THR A 179 15.65 3.81 -14.66
N GLN A 180 15.49 2.50 -14.90
CA GLN A 180 16.27 1.78 -15.89
C GLN A 180 16.04 2.35 -17.29
N PHE A 181 14.79 2.51 -17.71
CA PHE A 181 14.47 3.02 -19.04
C PHE A 181 14.99 4.43 -19.30
N TYR A 182 14.91 5.32 -18.32
CA TYR A 182 15.35 6.71 -18.43
C TYR A 182 16.79 6.84 -18.92
N SER A 183 17.69 6.00 -18.39
CA SER A 183 19.11 5.96 -18.78
C SER A 183 19.35 5.56 -20.23
N HIS A 184 18.36 4.95 -20.89
CA HIS A 184 18.42 4.47 -22.27
C HIS A 184 17.50 5.24 -23.23
N MET A 185 16.68 6.18 -22.72
CA MET A 185 15.64 6.86 -23.48
C MET A 185 16.18 7.59 -24.73
N GLY A 186 17.40 8.14 -24.66
CA GLY A 186 18.04 8.83 -25.79
C GLY A 186 18.34 7.95 -27.02
N ARG A 187 18.16 6.63 -26.92
CA ARG A 187 18.28 5.69 -28.06
C ARG A 187 17.00 5.56 -28.88
N TYR A 188 15.88 6.06 -28.37
CA TYR A 188 14.56 5.91 -28.95
C TYR A 188 14.03 7.26 -29.44
N SER A 189 13.23 7.23 -30.50
CA SER A 189 12.45 8.38 -30.94
C SER A 189 11.29 8.66 -29.96
N GLU A 190 10.78 9.89 -29.96
CA GLU A 190 9.67 10.27 -29.09
C GLU A 190 8.40 9.37 -29.22
N PRO A 191 7.97 8.93 -30.43
CA PRO A 191 6.89 7.96 -30.55
C PRO A 191 7.21 6.59 -29.92
N GLU A 192 8.45 6.12 -30.04
CA GLU A 192 8.89 4.85 -29.45
C GLU A 192 8.96 4.93 -27.92
N VAL A 193 9.44 6.05 -27.38
CA VAL A 193 9.42 6.33 -25.94
C VAL A 193 7.98 6.26 -25.42
N ARG A 194 7.02 6.91 -26.09
CA ARG A 194 5.60 6.83 -25.71
C ARG A 194 5.09 5.39 -25.73
N GLN A 195 5.43 4.62 -26.77
CA GLN A 195 4.99 3.23 -26.90
C GLN A 195 5.50 2.36 -25.73
N ILE A 196 6.77 2.50 -25.34
CA ILE A 196 7.36 1.77 -24.22
C ILE A 196 6.70 2.21 -22.90
N MET A 197 6.51 3.51 -22.70
CA MET A 197 5.85 4.05 -21.50
C MET A 197 4.41 3.53 -21.35
N GLU A 198 3.64 3.47 -22.44
CA GLU A 198 2.30 2.88 -22.45
C GLU A 198 2.31 1.39 -22.09
N ALA A 199 3.31 0.65 -22.56
CA ALA A 199 3.47 -0.77 -22.22
C ALA A 199 3.86 -0.98 -20.73
N LEU A 200 4.74 -0.13 -20.19
CA LEU A 200 5.06 -0.14 -18.76
C LEU A 200 3.83 0.19 -17.90
N ALA A 201 3.05 1.19 -18.30
CA ALA A 201 1.80 1.56 -17.62
C ALA A 201 0.77 0.42 -17.68
N TYR A 202 0.67 -0.27 -18.82
CA TYR A 202 -0.17 -1.46 -18.96
C TYR A 202 0.26 -2.58 -18.00
N LEU A 203 1.54 -2.93 -17.96
CA LEU A 203 2.09 -3.94 -17.06
C LEU A 203 1.83 -3.56 -15.59
N ARG A 204 2.08 -2.30 -15.22
CA ARG A 204 1.77 -1.75 -13.89
C ARG A 204 0.31 -1.91 -13.53
N ASN A 205 -0.60 -1.55 -14.42
CA ASN A 205 -2.02 -1.69 -14.13
C ASN A 205 -2.41 -3.16 -13.90
N SER A 206 -1.86 -4.09 -14.69
CA SER A 206 -2.06 -5.52 -14.47
C SER A 206 -1.53 -5.96 -13.10
N LEU A 207 -0.29 -5.62 -12.77
CA LEU A 207 0.36 -6.04 -11.52
C LEU A 207 -0.29 -5.45 -10.28
N VAL A 208 -0.81 -4.22 -10.33
CA VAL A 208 -1.61 -3.63 -9.25
C VAL A 208 -2.86 -4.45 -8.97
N THR A 209 -3.58 -4.87 -10.02
CA THR A 209 -4.79 -5.70 -9.85
C THR A 209 -4.47 -7.12 -9.39
N ASP A 210 -3.33 -7.67 -9.80
CA ASP A 210 -2.84 -8.98 -9.35
C ASP A 210 -2.37 -8.93 -7.89
N TYR A 211 -1.73 -7.85 -7.47
CA TYR A 211 -1.37 -7.62 -6.07
C TYR A 211 -2.60 -7.62 -5.16
N ASN A 212 -3.68 -6.95 -5.55
CA ASN A 212 -4.94 -7.02 -4.82
C ASN A 212 -5.51 -8.45 -4.78
N GLN A 213 -5.42 -9.21 -5.87
CA GLN A 213 -5.83 -10.62 -5.86
C GLN A 213 -4.98 -11.44 -4.88
N PHE A 214 -3.68 -11.19 -4.83
CA PHE A 214 -2.78 -11.79 -3.85
C PHE A 214 -3.23 -11.47 -2.42
N LEU A 215 -3.44 -10.19 -2.08
CA LEU A 215 -3.96 -9.77 -0.77
C LEU A 215 -5.22 -10.53 -0.38
N LEU A 216 -6.21 -10.59 -1.27
CA LEU A 216 -7.48 -11.27 -1.03
C LEU A 216 -7.30 -12.80 -0.92
N SER A 217 -6.34 -13.38 -1.63
CA SER A 217 -6.05 -14.82 -1.58
C SER A 217 -5.49 -15.27 -0.22
N LEU A 218 -4.83 -14.38 0.51
CA LEU A 218 -4.27 -14.63 1.84
C LEU A 218 -5.36 -14.67 2.92
N VAL A 219 -6.46 -13.94 2.71
CA VAL A 219 -7.56 -13.81 3.66
C VAL A 219 -8.37 -15.10 3.73
N LYS A 220 -8.56 -15.62 4.95
CA LYS A 220 -9.42 -16.78 5.22
C LYS A 220 -10.91 -16.40 5.10
N PRO A 221 -11.84 -17.36 5.03
CA PRO A 221 -13.27 -17.05 5.11
C PRO A 221 -13.59 -16.20 6.35
N ASP A 222 -14.43 -15.17 6.17
CA ASP A 222 -14.78 -14.18 7.20
C ASP A 222 -13.61 -13.32 7.72
N GLY A 223 -12.43 -13.42 7.10
CA GLY A 223 -11.31 -12.51 7.33
C GLY A 223 -11.47 -11.18 6.61
N ARG A 224 -10.63 -10.21 6.99
CA ARG A 224 -10.64 -8.85 6.44
C ARG A 224 -9.31 -8.49 5.82
N VAL A 225 -9.37 -7.62 4.82
CA VAL A 225 -8.21 -6.90 4.30
C VAL A 225 -8.30 -5.44 4.72
N THR A 226 -7.17 -4.84 5.06
CA THR A 226 -6.97 -3.42 5.30
C THR A 226 -5.82 -2.96 4.42
N ALA A 227 -5.99 -1.88 3.66
CA ALA A 227 -4.94 -1.33 2.83
C ALA A 227 -5.00 0.19 2.81
N TRP A 228 -3.86 0.87 2.68
CA TRP A 228 -3.81 2.31 2.39
C TRP A 228 -2.68 2.63 1.42
N THR A 229 -2.80 3.77 0.77
CA THR A 229 -1.78 4.29 -0.15
C THR A 229 -1.91 5.80 -0.30
N GLU A 230 -0.80 6.46 -0.60
CA GLU A 230 -0.73 7.87 -0.96
C GLU A 230 -1.38 8.05 -2.34
N VAL A 231 -2.46 8.83 -2.39
CA VAL A 231 -3.23 9.00 -3.62
C VAL A 231 -2.86 10.29 -4.34
N ILE A 232 -2.75 11.41 -3.63
CA ILE A 232 -2.44 12.72 -4.26
C ILE A 232 -1.25 13.34 -3.55
N VAL A 233 -0.21 13.72 -4.29
CA VAL A 233 0.87 14.55 -3.78
C VAL A 233 0.40 16.01 -3.73
N LEU A 234 0.50 16.64 -2.56
CA LEU A 234 0.08 18.02 -2.34
C LEU A 234 1.28 18.95 -2.55
N ASP A 235 1.48 19.36 -3.80
CA ASP A 235 2.33 20.49 -4.14
C ASP A 235 1.58 21.83 -4.03
N GLU A 236 2.26 22.95 -4.29
CA GLU A 236 1.70 24.30 -4.19
C GLU A 236 0.40 24.46 -5.00
N GLU A 237 0.28 23.79 -6.15
CA GLU A 237 -0.90 23.86 -7.01
C GLU A 237 -2.08 23.01 -6.50
N LYS A 238 -1.84 22.11 -5.53
CA LYS A 238 -2.81 21.11 -5.05
C LYS A 238 -3.15 21.24 -3.57
N GLN A 239 -2.53 22.14 -2.82
CA GLN A 239 -2.84 22.39 -1.41
C GLN A 239 -4.33 22.67 -1.16
N TRP A 240 -4.98 23.37 -2.09
CA TRP A 240 -6.42 23.69 -2.00
C TRP A 240 -7.32 22.43 -1.87
N ILE A 241 -6.88 21.25 -2.33
CA ILE A 241 -7.65 20.01 -2.20
C ILE A 241 -7.79 19.62 -0.73
N ALA A 242 -6.71 19.74 0.04
CA ALA A 242 -6.74 19.48 1.47
C ALA A 242 -7.63 20.49 2.19
N GLU A 243 -7.49 21.77 1.88
CA GLU A 243 -8.32 22.84 2.45
C GLU A 243 -9.81 22.60 2.19
N GLU A 244 -10.19 22.26 0.96
CA GLU A 244 -11.57 22.01 0.60
C GLU A 244 -12.15 20.78 1.33
N LEU A 245 -11.36 19.70 1.48
CA LEU A 245 -11.79 18.53 2.27
C LEU A 245 -12.18 18.89 3.71
N TYR A 246 -11.46 19.82 4.35
CA TYR A 246 -11.78 20.29 5.70
C TYR A 246 -13.01 21.22 5.74
N ARG A 247 -13.32 21.91 4.64
CA ARG A 247 -14.48 22.82 4.56
C ARG A 247 -15.81 22.10 4.34
N LEU A 248 -15.80 20.98 3.63
CA LEU A 248 -17.01 20.20 3.36
C LEU A 248 -17.59 19.65 4.67
N GLU A 249 -18.89 19.86 4.89
CA GLU A 249 -19.54 19.54 6.17
C GLU A 249 -19.99 18.08 6.25
N THR A 250 -20.45 17.51 5.13
CA THR A 250 -21.00 16.15 5.11
C THR A 250 -20.01 15.12 4.58
N GLU A 251 -20.11 13.89 5.09
CA GLU A 251 -19.32 12.75 4.61
C GLU A 251 -19.58 12.44 3.13
N GLY A 252 -20.83 12.61 2.68
CA GLY A 252 -21.22 12.36 1.30
C GLY A 252 -20.55 13.34 0.33
N GLU A 253 -20.48 14.62 0.69
CA GLU A 253 -19.79 15.64 -0.10
C GLU A 253 -18.28 15.39 -0.12
N ARG A 254 -17.66 15.15 1.04
CA ARG A 254 -16.23 14.84 1.14
C ARG A 254 -15.87 13.65 0.26
N ARG A 255 -16.63 12.56 0.36
CA ARG A 255 -16.39 11.36 -0.43
C ARG A 255 -16.49 11.63 -1.93
N ARG A 256 -17.52 12.36 -2.37
CA ARG A 256 -17.70 12.70 -3.79
C ARG A 256 -16.53 13.55 -4.30
N PHE A 257 -16.21 14.63 -3.57
CA PHE A 257 -15.11 15.52 -3.90
C PHE A 257 -13.77 14.77 -3.97
N LEU A 258 -13.53 13.86 -3.02
CA LEU A 258 -12.33 13.05 -2.96
C LEU A 258 -12.20 12.14 -4.19
N PHE A 259 -13.26 11.39 -4.55
CA PHE A 259 -13.24 10.53 -5.73
C PHE A 259 -13.08 11.33 -7.04
N GLU A 260 -13.69 12.51 -7.14
CA GLU A 260 -13.47 13.41 -8.27
C GLU A 260 -12.01 13.90 -8.33
N SER A 261 -11.42 14.21 -7.18
CA SER A 261 -10.02 14.64 -7.06
C SER A 261 -9.06 13.51 -7.42
N PHE A 262 -9.35 12.27 -7.00
CA PHE A 262 -8.58 11.09 -7.37
C PHE A 262 -8.53 10.87 -8.87
N GLY A 263 -9.65 11.04 -9.57
CA GLY A 263 -9.69 10.90 -11.03
C GLY A 263 -8.91 11.97 -11.79
N LYS A 264 -8.65 13.14 -11.17
CA LYS A 264 -7.96 14.27 -11.82
C LYS A 264 -6.49 14.38 -11.46
N TYR A 265 -6.14 14.11 -10.20
CA TYR A 265 -4.83 14.39 -9.62
C TYR A 265 -4.18 13.18 -8.97
N GLY A 266 -4.87 12.04 -8.92
CA GLY A 266 -4.39 10.86 -8.22
C GLY A 266 -3.27 10.15 -8.97
N LEU A 267 -2.35 9.57 -8.19
CA LEU A 267 -1.35 8.63 -8.67
C LEU A 267 -2.07 7.40 -9.25
N GLU A 268 -1.89 7.14 -10.53
CA GLU A 268 -2.68 6.15 -11.27
C GLU A 268 -2.69 4.76 -10.61
N ALA A 269 -1.54 4.30 -10.11
CA ALA A 269 -1.42 3.01 -9.44
C ALA A 269 -2.20 2.96 -8.11
N ALA A 270 -2.15 4.03 -7.31
CA ALA A 270 -2.90 4.15 -6.07
C ALA A 270 -4.42 4.19 -6.32
N VAL A 271 -4.86 5.01 -7.28
CA VAL A 271 -6.28 5.14 -7.66
C VAL A 271 -6.81 3.81 -8.18
N LEU A 272 -6.07 3.16 -9.08
CA LEU A 272 -6.44 1.86 -9.62
C LEU A 272 -6.50 0.81 -8.51
N GLY A 273 -5.47 0.73 -7.66
CA GLY A 273 -5.38 -0.23 -6.57
C GLY A 273 -6.54 -0.10 -5.59
N LEU A 274 -6.83 1.12 -5.14
CA LEU A 274 -7.95 1.40 -4.23
C LEU A 274 -9.30 1.11 -4.88
N LYS A 275 -9.49 1.50 -6.15
CA LYS A 275 -10.75 1.24 -6.87
C LYS A 275 -10.98 -0.27 -7.05
N ASP A 276 -9.97 -0.99 -7.53
CA ASP A 276 -10.05 -2.43 -7.73
C ASP A 276 -10.33 -3.17 -6.41
N LEU A 277 -9.66 -2.77 -5.33
CA LEU A 277 -9.91 -3.35 -4.02
C LEU A 277 -11.32 -3.01 -3.52
N HIS A 278 -11.76 -1.75 -3.63
CA HIS A 278 -13.11 -1.32 -3.29
C HIS A 278 -14.18 -2.17 -4.01
N ASP A 279 -14.02 -2.42 -5.30
CA ASP A 279 -14.99 -3.18 -6.09
C ASP A 279 -15.03 -4.67 -5.69
N LYS A 280 -13.93 -5.20 -5.16
CA LYS A 280 -13.80 -6.59 -4.67
C LYS A 280 -14.22 -6.78 -3.22
N LEU A 281 -14.53 -5.71 -2.48
CA LEU A 281 -14.97 -5.79 -1.07
C LEU A 281 -16.49 -5.65 -0.93
N ARG A 282 -17.08 -6.29 0.10
CA ARG A 282 -18.52 -6.24 0.36
C ARG A 282 -18.94 -4.82 0.79
N PRO A 283 -19.84 -4.13 0.06
CA PRO A 283 -20.20 -2.72 0.33
C PRO A 283 -20.63 -2.46 1.78
N GLU A 284 -21.41 -3.37 2.35
CA GLU A 284 -22.01 -3.18 3.68
C GLU A 284 -21.01 -3.29 4.83
N GLN A 285 -19.78 -3.77 4.55
CA GLN A 285 -18.74 -4.00 5.56
C GLN A 285 -17.46 -3.21 5.27
N GLN A 286 -17.50 -2.30 4.29
CA GLN A 286 -16.38 -1.43 3.96
C GLN A 286 -16.21 -0.35 5.02
N LEU A 287 -14.94 -0.09 5.34
CA LEU A 287 -14.43 1.09 5.99
C LEU A 287 -13.62 1.83 4.92
N PHE A 288 -13.77 3.13 4.84
CA PHE A 288 -12.97 3.96 3.95
C PHE A 288 -12.57 5.20 4.74
N HIS A 289 -11.28 5.46 4.89
CA HIS A 289 -10.72 6.61 5.61
C HIS A 289 -9.83 7.42 4.65
N CYS A 290 -9.74 8.71 4.89
CA CYS A 290 -8.85 9.59 4.16
C CYS A 290 -8.25 10.62 5.11
N TRP A 291 -6.96 10.90 4.98
CA TRP A 291 -6.25 11.86 5.81
C TRP A 291 -5.14 12.55 5.03
N VAL A 292 -4.65 13.67 5.56
CA VAL A 292 -3.45 14.34 5.05
C VAL A 292 -2.26 13.80 5.83
N TRP A 293 -1.24 13.35 5.11
CA TRP A 293 0.04 12.96 5.71
C TRP A 293 1.09 13.99 5.38
N HIS A 294 1.61 14.64 6.42
CA HIS A 294 2.80 15.48 6.35
C HIS A 294 4.04 14.63 6.59
N MET A 295 4.91 14.55 5.58
CA MET A 295 6.14 13.76 5.62
C MET A 295 7.31 14.62 6.14
N ASP A 296 8.31 13.99 6.74
CA ASP A 296 9.51 14.68 7.26
C ASP A 296 10.29 15.44 6.17
N SER A 297 10.13 15.04 4.92
CA SER A 297 10.71 15.74 3.75
C SER A 297 10.09 17.12 3.47
N GLY A 298 9.05 17.52 4.22
CA GLY A 298 8.26 18.73 3.98
C GLY A 298 7.18 18.56 2.90
N LYS A 299 7.10 17.40 2.25
CA LYS A 299 6.01 17.06 1.33
C LYS A 299 4.77 16.66 2.11
N ALA A 300 3.60 16.93 1.54
CA ALA A 300 2.33 16.43 2.04
C ALA A 300 1.63 15.58 0.97
N CYS A 301 0.82 14.62 1.40
CA CYS A 301 -0.02 13.85 0.50
C CYS A 301 -1.40 13.57 1.10
N ILE A 302 -2.39 13.36 0.24
CA ILE A 302 -3.66 12.77 0.64
C ILE A 302 -3.50 11.27 0.58
N VAL A 303 -3.68 10.62 1.73
CA VAL A 303 -3.68 9.16 1.88
C VAL A 303 -5.12 8.69 1.98
N ALA A 304 -5.42 7.58 1.33
CA ALA A 304 -6.69 6.90 1.50
C ALA A 304 -6.48 5.45 1.89
N GLY A 305 -7.28 5.01 2.85
CA GLY A 305 -7.31 3.66 3.37
C GLY A 305 -8.68 3.03 3.23
N ILE A 306 -8.69 1.72 2.98
CA ILE A 306 -9.89 0.92 2.87
C ILE A 306 -9.73 -0.36 3.69
N SER A 307 -10.79 -0.77 4.38
CA SER A 307 -10.87 -2.09 5.00
C SER A 307 -12.18 -2.75 4.67
N GLY A 308 -12.20 -4.07 4.49
CA GLY A 308 -13.42 -4.78 4.19
C GLY A 308 -13.27 -6.29 4.17
N LEU A 309 -14.42 -6.93 4.02
CA LEU A 309 -14.49 -8.36 3.76
C LEU A 309 -14.46 -8.61 2.24
N PRO A 310 -13.68 -9.57 1.73
CA PRO A 310 -13.73 -9.96 0.32
C PRO A 310 -15.15 -10.37 -0.14
N ARG A 311 -15.51 -10.01 -1.36
CA ARG A 311 -16.66 -10.62 -2.06
C ARG A 311 -16.25 -12.05 -2.44
N THR A 312 -17.01 -13.01 -1.93
CA THR A 312 -16.91 -14.43 -2.27
C THR A 312 -17.54 -14.71 -3.61
#